data_AF-A0A497RRP5-F1
#
_entry.id   AF-A0A497RRP5-F1
#
_cell.length_a   1.000
_cell.length_b   1.000
_cell.length_c   1.000
_cell.angle_alpha   90.00
_cell.angle_beta   90.00
_cell.angle_gamma   90.00
#
_symmetry.space_group_name_H-M   'P 1'
#
loop_
_entity.id
_entity.type
_entity.pdbx_description
1 polymer ?
#
loop_
_entity_poly.entity_id
_entity_poly.type
_entity_poly.pdbx_seq_one_letter_code
_entity_poly.pdbx_strand_id
1 'polypeptide(L)'
;MALKEPFMVKCVIGNTDLELSADSGESFLIKDIQIYNPASNYITCTIDKVTVGYFRVKGTLGSHLPFLNARSEHSHDWKTSTTAAGDQTSFVGLNNAGGTEIASKMIGGLSADTLYRRVNQLAKSSMQGMKTILGLLAEKGIFKGYPVATGQTFKITGAKQSGAIQLVVYEIHEEGDITPDMPNGTEAKEYFFMNYGNCGGNVNADGDTLYNTPKSPAQFPDFPFGKVVDPKKEITIHGICASDFAPKENDGTNYCYTKYLKFIRGRKTLFDEDMNGLLLYAPFSTAYGNMDMVGEGQSIIGNYSDVDMKMPLFFPTPLVYGPGEELNIYLTTVKGGNGQNIAIDEHEIALIETVKILEE
;
A
#
# COMPACT_ATOMS: atom_id res chain seq x y z
N MET A 1 -32.98 -2.56 7.80
CA MET A 1 -31.63 -2.67 8.36
C MET A 1 -31.73 -2.81 9.87
N ALA A 2 -32.14 -4.00 10.30
CA ALA A 2 -32.00 -4.47 11.66
C ALA A 2 -30.65 -5.18 11.77
N LEU A 3 -29.65 -4.45 12.28
CA LEU A 3 -28.33 -4.97 12.58
C LEU A 3 -28.45 -6.00 13.69
N LYS A 4 -28.05 -7.26 13.42
CA LYS A 4 -28.03 -8.35 14.41
C LYS A 4 -26.82 -8.22 15.30
N GLU A 5 -25.64 -8.23 14.69
CA GLU A 5 -24.36 -8.17 15.38
C GLU A 5 -23.47 -7.07 14.77
N PRO A 6 -23.11 -6.02 15.53
CA PRO A 6 -22.35 -4.87 15.04
C PRO A 6 -20.86 -5.17 14.82
N PHE A 7 -20.36 -6.30 15.32
CA PHE A 7 -18.94 -6.65 15.26
C PHE A 7 -18.76 -8.17 15.33
N MET A 8 -18.44 -8.77 14.18
CA MET A 8 -18.08 -10.17 14.04
C MET A 8 -16.72 -10.29 13.35
N VAL A 9 -15.99 -11.36 13.68
CA VAL A 9 -14.62 -11.59 13.20
C VAL A 9 -14.46 -13.03 12.76
N LYS A 10 -14.02 -13.23 11.51
CA LYS A 10 -13.59 -14.55 11.00
C LYS A 10 -12.09 -14.54 10.78
N CYS A 11 -11.41 -15.59 11.25
CA CYS A 11 -9.96 -15.74 11.14
C CYS A 11 -9.60 -17.12 10.57
N VAL A 12 -8.63 -17.17 9.65
CA VAL A 12 -8.09 -18.40 9.06
C VAL A 12 -6.56 -18.32 9.11
N ILE A 13 -5.93 -19.39 9.60
CA ILE A 13 -4.48 -19.50 9.78
C ILE A 13 -3.96 -20.63 8.88
N GLY A 14 -2.86 -20.37 8.17
CA GLY A 14 -2.13 -21.38 7.39
C GLY A 14 -2.55 -21.52 5.91
N ASN A 15 -2.47 -22.75 5.40
CA ASN A 15 -2.53 -23.07 3.97
C ASN A 15 -3.93 -23.05 3.31
N THR A 16 -4.91 -22.38 3.93
CA THR A 16 -6.32 -22.35 3.48
C THR A 16 -6.73 -20.92 3.12
N ASP A 17 -7.46 -20.74 2.01
CA ASP A 17 -8.09 -19.46 1.67
C ASP A 17 -9.23 -19.15 2.65
N LEU A 18 -9.46 -17.90 3.04
CA LEU A 18 -10.59 -17.54 3.90
C LEU A 18 -11.89 -17.46 3.07
N GLU A 19 -12.92 -18.19 3.51
CA GLU A 19 -14.26 -18.21 2.93
C GLU A 19 -15.31 -17.88 4.00
N LEU A 20 -16.34 -17.11 3.64
CA LEU A 20 -17.44 -16.68 4.50
C LEU A 20 -18.74 -16.65 3.68
N SER A 21 -19.59 -17.66 3.89
CA SER A 21 -20.92 -17.80 3.27
C SER A 21 -22.00 -17.28 4.20
N ALA A 22 -22.97 -16.52 3.68
CA ALA A 22 -24.14 -16.08 4.43
C ALA A 22 -25.26 -17.13 4.32
N ASP A 23 -25.62 -17.78 5.41
CA ASP A 23 -26.68 -18.80 5.44
C ASP A 23 -28.09 -18.15 5.46
N SER A 24 -29.15 -18.93 5.27
CA SER A 24 -30.53 -18.42 5.29
C SER A 24 -30.87 -17.81 6.65
N GLY A 25 -31.53 -16.65 6.62
CA GLY A 25 -31.81 -15.82 7.78
C GLY A 25 -30.76 -14.74 8.08
N GLU A 26 -29.63 -14.68 7.36
CA GLU A 26 -28.60 -13.66 7.58
C GLU A 26 -27.99 -13.10 6.29
N SER A 27 -27.42 -11.89 6.40
CA SER A 27 -26.59 -11.26 5.37
C SER A 27 -25.46 -10.47 6.03
N PHE A 28 -24.33 -10.27 5.33
CA PHE A 28 -23.13 -9.67 5.93
C PHE A 28 -22.66 -8.40 5.23
N LEU A 29 -22.09 -7.47 6.01
CA LEU A 29 -21.35 -6.33 5.47
C LEU A 29 -19.90 -6.37 5.97
N ILE A 30 -18.96 -6.67 5.08
CA ILE A 30 -17.53 -6.72 5.43
C ILE A 30 -17.01 -5.30 5.63
N LYS A 31 -16.35 -5.03 6.76
CA LYS A 31 -15.90 -3.68 7.17
C LYS A 31 -14.39 -3.51 7.11
N ASP A 32 -13.62 -4.55 7.41
CA ASP A 32 -12.15 -4.53 7.37
C ASP A 32 -11.57 -5.92 7.03
N ILE A 33 -10.35 -5.93 6.48
CA ILE A 33 -9.59 -7.12 6.11
C ILE A 33 -8.15 -6.92 6.57
N GLN A 34 -7.60 -7.87 7.33
CA GLN A 34 -6.21 -7.83 7.80
C GLN A 34 -5.48 -9.12 7.41
N ILE A 35 -4.28 -8.95 6.83
CA ILE A 35 -3.48 -10.01 6.24
C ILE A 35 -2.07 -9.96 6.84
N TYR A 36 -1.60 -11.11 7.33
CA TYR A 36 -0.25 -11.28 7.84
C TYR A 36 0.46 -12.39 7.07
N ASN A 37 1.71 -12.13 6.67
CA ASN A 37 2.58 -13.08 5.98
C ASN A 37 1.90 -13.85 4.83
N PRO A 38 1.40 -13.16 3.79
CA PRO A 38 0.77 -13.79 2.63
C PRO A 38 1.80 -14.45 1.71
N ALA A 39 1.35 -15.44 0.94
CA ALA A 39 2.15 -16.05 -0.13
C ALA A 39 2.49 -15.01 -1.21
N SER A 40 1.46 -14.43 -1.82
CA SER A 40 1.57 -13.42 -2.87
C SER A 40 1.74 -12.00 -2.32
N ASN A 41 2.24 -11.09 -3.17
CA ASN A 41 2.29 -9.65 -2.88
C ASN A 41 0.90 -8.99 -2.84
N TYR A 42 -0.12 -9.66 -3.39
CA TYR A 42 -1.49 -9.19 -3.52
C TYR A 42 -2.50 -10.25 -3.07
N ILE A 43 -3.65 -9.81 -2.55
CA ILE A 43 -4.86 -10.63 -2.43
C ILE A 43 -5.93 -10.21 -3.44
N THR A 44 -6.77 -11.17 -3.82
CA THR A 44 -8.02 -10.92 -4.55
C THR A 44 -9.19 -11.29 -3.65
N CYS A 45 -10.12 -10.35 -3.49
CA CYS A 45 -11.38 -10.51 -2.76
C CYS A 45 -12.51 -10.72 -3.77
N THR A 46 -13.28 -11.79 -3.60
CA THR A 46 -14.39 -12.16 -4.48
C THR A 46 -15.67 -12.39 -3.69
N ILE A 47 -16.81 -12.04 -4.26
CA ILE A 47 -18.12 -12.57 -3.83
C ILE A 47 -18.62 -13.48 -4.94
N ASP A 48 -18.82 -14.75 -4.61
CA ASP A 48 -19.09 -15.87 -5.51
C ASP A 48 -18.08 -16.01 -6.67
N LYS A 49 -18.32 -15.29 -7.77
CA LYS A 49 -17.47 -15.27 -8.98
C LYS A 49 -17.06 -13.85 -9.40
N VAL A 50 -17.55 -12.82 -8.73
CA VAL A 50 -17.24 -11.41 -9.03
C VAL A 50 -16.08 -10.97 -8.16
N THR A 51 -15.04 -10.41 -8.77
CA THR A 51 -13.94 -9.75 -8.05
C THR A 51 -14.42 -8.40 -7.56
N VAL A 52 -14.48 -8.21 -6.23
CA VAL A 52 -14.92 -6.96 -5.59
C VAL A 52 -13.75 -6.15 -5.04
N GLY A 53 -12.58 -6.75 -4.86
CA GLY A 53 -11.40 -6.04 -4.36
C GLY A 53 -10.07 -6.68 -4.73
N TYR A 54 -9.03 -5.85 -4.84
CA TYR A 54 -7.66 -6.25 -5.09
C TYR A 54 -6.74 -5.36 -4.26
N PHE A 55 -5.84 -5.94 -3.47
CA PHE A 55 -5.06 -5.19 -2.49
C PHE A 55 -3.63 -5.71 -2.35
N ARG A 56 -2.66 -4.77 -2.32
CA ARG A 56 -1.27 -5.07 -1.99
C ARG A 56 -1.14 -5.36 -0.50
N VAL A 57 -0.50 -6.49 -0.20
CA VAL A 57 -0.39 -7.06 1.15
C VAL A 57 1.05 -7.43 1.55
N LYS A 58 2.00 -7.26 0.62
CA LYS A 58 3.42 -7.61 0.75
C LYS A 58 4.19 -7.07 -0.47
N GLY A 59 5.49 -6.83 -0.32
CA GLY A 59 6.37 -6.23 -1.32
C GLY A 59 7.23 -5.14 -0.67
N THR A 60 8.15 -4.52 -1.42
CA THR A 60 9.05 -3.47 -0.90
C THR A 60 8.27 -2.28 -0.32
N LEU A 61 7.15 -1.91 -0.97
CA LEU A 61 6.25 -0.84 -0.53
C LEU A 61 5.22 -1.28 0.54
N GLY A 62 5.32 -2.50 1.08
CA GLY A 62 4.50 -2.97 2.21
C GLY A 62 3.04 -3.32 1.91
N SER A 63 2.29 -3.59 2.98
CA SER A 63 0.88 -3.99 3.00
C SER A 63 -0.05 -2.81 3.26
N HIS A 64 -1.13 -2.68 2.47
CA HIS A 64 -2.26 -1.77 2.75
C HIS A 64 -3.32 -2.38 3.68
N LEU A 65 -3.24 -3.69 3.94
CA LEU A 65 -4.11 -4.45 4.85
C LEU A 65 -3.31 -5.12 5.98
N PRO A 66 -2.44 -4.41 6.71
CA PRO A 66 -1.59 -5.02 7.71
C PRO A 66 -2.35 -5.41 8.98
N PHE A 67 -1.77 -6.33 9.75
CA PHE A 67 -2.31 -6.78 11.03
C PHE A 67 -1.89 -5.83 12.18
N LEU A 68 -2.49 -4.64 12.18
CA LEU A 68 -2.11 -3.46 12.99
C LEU A 68 -1.96 -3.75 14.49
N ASN A 69 -2.86 -4.58 15.03
CA ASN A 69 -2.97 -4.86 16.47
C ASN A 69 -2.39 -6.22 16.90
N ALA A 70 -1.86 -7.04 15.98
CA ALA A 70 -1.43 -8.41 16.32
C ALA A 70 -0.10 -8.50 17.09
N ARG A 71 0.78 -7.49 16.95
CA ARG A 71 2.17 -7.56 17.43
C ARG A 71 2.59 -6.31 18.20
N SER A 72 2.17 -6.24 19.45
CA SER A 72 2.81 -5.39 20.48
C SER A 72 4.11 -6.05 20.96
N GLU A 73 5.09 -6.18 20.05
CA GLU A 73 6.38 -6.80 20.36
C GLU A 73 7.31 -5.86 21.13
N HIS A 74 7.81 -6.30 22.28
CA HIS A 74 9.02 -5.71 22.89
C HIS A 74 9.85 -6.77 23.66
N SER A 75 10.70 -7.51 22.95
CA SER A 75 11.93 -8.09 23.49
C SER A 75 12.92 -8.53 22.41
N HIS A 76 14.21 -8.27 22.66
CA HIS A 76 15.33 -9.08 22.18
C HIS A 76 16.30 -9.36 23.34
N ASP A 77 17.04 -10.44 23.29
CA ASP A 77 18.21 -10.69 24.12
C ASP A 77 19.35 -11.09 23.17
N TRP A 78 20.55 -10.50 23.30
CA TRP A 78 21.74 -10.98 22.58
C TRP A 78 22.73 -11.68 23.56
N LYS A 79 23.83 -12.22 23.04
CA LYS A 79 25.03 -12.55 23.81
C LYS A 79 26.25 -12.50 22.88
N THR A 80 27.42 -12.16 23.43
CA THR A 80 28.70 -12.18 22.71
C THR A 80 29.63 -13.29 23.24
N SER A 81 30.73 -13.59 22.53
CA SER A 81 31.69 -14.64 22.89
C SER A 81 33.15 -14.13 22.89
N THR A 82 34.09 -14.91 23.45
CA THR A 82 35.48 -14.49 23.67
C THR A 82 36.34 -14.24 22.42
N THR A 83 35.85 -14.54 21.20
CA THR A 83 36.73 -14.77 20.04
C THR A 83 36.35 -14.09 18.72
N ALA A 84 35.27 -13.29 18.65
CA ALA A 84 34.88 -12.62 17.40
C ALA A 84 34.26 -11.22 17.63
N ALA A 85 34.73 -10.24 16.84
CA ALA A 85 34.11 -8.93 16.69
C ALA A 85 33.29 -8.88 15.38
N GLY A 86 32.22 -8.06 15.36
CA GLY A 86 31.38 -7.89 14.18
C GLY A 86 32.06 -7.17 13.01
N ASP A 87 31.50 -7.33 11.82
CA ASP A 87 31.93 -6.71 10.56
C ASP A 87 32.02 -5.17 10.68
N GLN A 88 32.89 -4.57 9.87
CA GLN A 88 33.20 -3.14 9.82
C GLN A 88 32.88 -2.50 8.45
N THR A 89 32.49 -3.29 7.45
CA THR A 89 32.41 -2.85 6.04
C THR A 89 31.09 -2.20 5.64
N SER A 90 30.04 -2.28 6.45
CA SER A 90 28.77 -1.55 6.24
C SER A 90 28.00 -1.39 7.56
N PHE A 91 27.89 -0.17 8.07
CA PHE A 91 27.10 0.17 9.27
C PHE A 91 26.70 1.65 9.31
N VAL A 92 25.79 2.03 10.23
CA VAL A 92 25.36 3.41 10.47
C VAL A 92 25.51 3.72 11.97
N GLY A 93 26.28 4.76 12.31
CA GLY A 93 26.54 5.15 13.71
C GLY A 93 25.34 5.81 14.39
N LEU A 94 25.31 5.77 15.73
CA LEU A 94 24.31 6.52 16.52
C LEU A 94 24.69 8.00 16.62
N ASN A 95 23.87 8.86 16.05
CA ASN A 95 24.03 10.31 16.16
C ASN A 95 23.22 10.89 17.34
N ASN A 96 23.73 11.95 17.97
CA ASN A 96 22.94 12.76 18.90
C ASN A 96 21.98 13.70 18.15
N ALA A 97 21.11 14.39 18.89
CA ALA A 97 20.17 15.38 18.35
C ALA A 97 20.83 16.61 17.68
N GLY A 98 22.16 16.74 17.75
CA GLY A 98 22.97 17.72 17.01
C GLY A 98 23.74 17.11 15.84
N GLY A 99 23.36 15.92 15.36
CA GLY A 99 23.99 15.25 14.21
C GLY A 99 25.42 14.74 14.43
N THR A 100 25.93 14.78 15.67
CA THR A 100 27.28 14.29 16.00
C THR A 100 27.22 12.83 16.41
N GLU A 101 28.05 11.98 15.80
CA GLU A 101 28.18 10.56 16.18
C GLU A 101 28.60 10.44 17.66
N ILE A 102 27.84 9.68 18.44
CA ILE A 102 28.15 9.32 19.82
C ILE A 102 28.88 7.98 19.82
N ALA A 103 29.80 7.77 20.76
CA ALA A 103 30.52 6.51 20.95
C ALA A 103 29.64 5.37 21.51
N SER A 104 28.59 4.99 20.76
CA SER A 104 27.73 3.83 20.96
C SER A 104 27.49 3.19 19.59
N LYS A 105 28.40 2.29 19.19
CA LYS A 105 28.43 1.69 17.85
C LYS A 105 27.34 0.63 17.67
N MET A 106 26.20 1.05 17.12
CA MET A 106 25.18 0.14 16.60
C MET A 106 25.72 -0.51 15.33
N ILE A 107 26.25 -1.72 15.47
CA ILE A 107 27.12 -2.40 14.49
C ILE A 107 28.49 -1.70 14.41
N GLY A 108 29.58 -2.48 14.29
CA GLY A 108 30.96 -1.99 14.37
C GLY A 108 31.66 -2.22 15.73
N GLY A 109 31.73 -3.47 16.19
CA GLY A 109 32.56 -3.88 17.34
C GLY A 109 31.79 -4.30 18.59
N LEU A 110 31.71 -5.62 18.82
CA LEU A 110 31.08 -6.23 20.00
C LEU A 110 32.16 -6.62 21.03
N SER A 111 31.90 -6.40 22.32
CA SER A 111 32.77 -6.85 23.42
C SER A 111 32.64 -8.36 23.69
N ALA A 112 33.66 -8.99 24.25
CA ALA A 112 33.71 -10.44 24.51
C ALA A 112 32.81 -10.96 25.65
N ASP A 113 32.27 -12.18 25.50
CA ASP A 113 31.58 -13.01 26.51
C ASP A 113 30.41 -12.38 27.30
N THR A 114 29.92 -11.22 26.89
CA THR A 114 29.03 -10.37 27.69
C THR A 114 27.54 -10.58 27.42
N LEU A 115 26.73 -10.16 28.40
CA LEU A 115 25.29 -9.92 28.26
C LEU A 115 24.94 -8.30 28.17
N TYR A 116 23.77 -6.98 26.63
CA TYR A 116 22.99 -7.34 25.35
C TYR A 116 21.48 -7.01 25.29
N ARG A 117 20.86 -6.62 26.41
CA ARG A 117 19.41 -6.76 26.58
C ARG A 117 18.60 -5.72 25.81
N ARG A 118 17.77 -6.21 24.87
CA ARG A 118 16.80 -5.47 24.05
C ARG A 118 17.39 -4.36 23.17
N VAL A 119 18.67 -4.48 22.81
CA VAL A 119 19.51 -3.33 22.38
C VAL A 119 19.12 -2.70 21.05
N ASN A 120 18.47 -3.40 20.12
CA ASN A 120 17.87 -2.71 18.97
C ASN A 120 16.53 -3.31 18.58
N GLN A 121 15.46 -2.81 19.21
CA GLN A 121 14.08 -3.08 18.82
C GLN A 121 13.30 -1.77 18.68
N LEU A 122 13.68 -0.99 17.69
CA LEU A 122 12.78 -0.04 17.02
C LEU A 122 11.77 -0.84 16.18
N ALA A 123 11.02 -1.75 16.83
CA ALA A 123 9.86 -2.37 16.21
C ALA A 123 8.90 -1.24 15.83
N LYS A 124 8.35 -1.33 14.60
CA LYS A 124 7.48 -0.34 13.95
C LYS A 124 6.66 0.42 14.99
N SER A 125 6.88 1.74 15.11
CA SER A 125 6.19 2.59 16.11
C SER A 125 4.74 2.21 16.15
N SER A 126 4.29 1.63 17.27
CA SER A 126 3.17 0.70 17.27
C SER A 126 1.97 1.31 16.55
N MET A 127 1.40 0.58 15.57
CA MET A 127 0.35 1.07 14.67
C MET A 127 -1.01 1.32 15.37
N GLN A 128 -0.99 1.50 16.69
CA GLN A 128 -2.07 1.97 17.53
C GLN A 128 -2.63 3.28 16.97
N GLY A 129 -3.93 3.28 16.63
CA GLY A 129 -4.61 4.42 16.04
C GLY A 129 -4.53 4.52 14.51
N MET A 130 -3.61 3.79 13.85
CA MET A 130 -3.72 3.57 12.40
C MET A 130 -4.83 2.56 12.10
N LYS A 131 -5.36 2.65 10.88
CA LYS A 131 -6.30 1.70 10.30
C LYS A 131 -5.68 1.07 9.06
N THR A 132 -6.33 0.06 8.50
CA THR A 132 -6.01 -0.42 7.16
C THR A 132 -6.44 0.65 6.15
N ILE A 133 -6.05 0.52 4.87
CA ILE A 133 -6.59 1.42 3.84
C ILE A 133 -8.12 1.36 3.80
N LEU A 134 -8.73 0.19 4.00
CA LEU A 134 -10.18 0.02 4.07
C LEU A 134 -10.79 0.75 5.27
N GLY A 135 -10.21 0.60 6.47
CA GLY A 135 -10.67 1.28 7.67
C GLY A 135 -10.55 2.80 7.60
N LEU A 136 -9.50 3.33 6.98
CA LEU A 136 -9.34 4.76 6.71
C LEU A 136 -10.35 5.27 5.67
N LEU A 137 -10.60 4.50 4.61
CA LEU A 137 -11.57 4.86 3.57
C LEU A 137 -13.02 4.75 4.05
N ALA A 138 -13.29 3.91 5.05
CA ALA A 138 -14.57 3.85 5.74
C ALA A 138 -14.82 5.10 6.61
N GLU A 139 -13.81 5.60 7.34
CA GLU A 139 -13.92 6.88 8.06
C GLU A 139 -14.18 8.07 7.13
N LYS A 140 -13.67 7.99 5.90
CA LYS A 140 -13.87 9.01 4.86
C LYS A 140 -15.16 8.81 4.06
N GLY A 141 -15.96 7.79 4.34
CA GLY A 141 -17.21 7.47 3.63
C GLY A 141 -17.03 6.97 2.19
N ILE A 142 -15.79 6.75 1.74
CA ILE A 142 -15.46 6.26 0.39
C ILE A 142 -15.73 4.75 0.30
N PHE A 143 -15.30 3.99 1.31
CA PHE A 143 -15.55 2.55 1.41
C PHE A 143 -16.69 2.25 2.37
N LYS A 144 -17.84 1.83 1.83
CA LYS A 144 -19.07 1.54 2.60
C LYS A 144 -19.06 0.13 3.24
N GLY A 145 -18.19 -0.75 2.75
CA GLY A 145 -18.10 -2.18 3.07
C GLY A 145 -18.23 -3.05 1.80
N TYR A 146 -18.04 -4.37 1.93
CA TYR A 146 -18.44 -5.33 0.89
C TYR A 146 -19.75 -6.02 1.28
N PRO A 147 -20.85 -5.81 0.54
CA PRO A 147 -22.16 -6.39 0.85
C PRO A 147 -22.24 -7.83 0.33
N VAL A 148 -22.49 -8.78 1.23
CA VAL A 148 -22.63 -10.22 0.96
C VAL A 148 -24.08 -10.60 1.25
N ALA A 149 -24.89 -10.75 0.20
CA ALA A 149 -26.29 -11.13 0.37
C ALA A 149 -26.44 -12.60 0.78
N THR A 150 -27.61 -12.95 1.30
CA THR A 150 -27.97 -14.32 1.71
C THR A 150 -27.75 -15.32 0.56
N GLY A 151 -27.06 -16.42 0.85
CA GLY A 151 -26.66 -17.43 -0.13
C GLY A 151 -25.36 -17.15 -0.89
N GLN A 152 -24.76 -15.96 -0.75
CA GLN A 152 -23.47 -15.63 -1.37
C GLN A 152 -22.28 -16.01 -0.47
N THR A 153 -21.11 -16.21 -1.08
CA THR A 153 -19.84 -16.48 -0.37
C THR A 153 -18.78 -15.45 -0.70
N PHE A 154 -18.36 -14.69 0.32
CA PHE A 154 -17.15 -13.88 0.28
C PHE A 154 -15.90 -14.76 0.44
N LYS A 155 -14.87 -14.49 -0.35
CA LYS A 155 -13.61 -15.25 -0.34
C LYS A 155 -12.38 -14.37 -0.57
N ILE A 156 -11.30 -14.67 0.16
CA ILE A 156 -9.96 -14.10 -0.02
C ILE A 156 -9.07 -15.15 -0.65
N THR A 157 -8.32 -14.77 -1.68
CA THR A 157 -7.33 -15.64 -2.34
C THR A 157 -5.96 -14.95 -2.47
N GLY A 158 -4.90 -15.74 -2.62
CA GLY A 158 -3.50 -15.27 -2.75
C GLY A 158 -2.74 -15.17 -1.42
N ALA A 159 -3.43 -15.21 -0.28
CA ALA A 159 -2.81 -15.17 1.04
C ALA A 159 -2.24 -16.53 1.50
N LYS A 160 -2.91 -17.65 1.19
CA LYS A 160 -2.66 -18.97 1.80
C LYS A 160 -1.21 -19.44 1.74
N GLN A 161 -0.60 -19.67 2.90
CA GLN A 161 0.64 -20.42 3.10
C GLN A 161 0.81 -20.75 4.59
N SER A 162 1.77 -21.63 4.92
CA SER A 162 1.93 -22.22 6.26
C SER A 162 1.90 -21.22 7.43
N GLY A 163 2.48 -20.03 7.25
CA GLY A 163 2.52 -18.97 8.26
C GLY A 163 1.58 -17.78 8.00
N ALA A 164 0.61 -17.89 7.09
CA ALA A 164 -0.33 -16.82 6.79
C ALA A 164 -1.42 -16.70 7.86
N ILE A 165 -1.91 -15.47 8.10
CA ILE A 165 -3.15 -15.23 8.84
C ILE A 165 -4.02 -14.30 8.00
N GLN A 166 -5.28 -14.68 7.82
CA GLN A 166 -6.33 -13.90 7.17
C GLN A 166 -7.40 -13.60 8.21
N LEU A 167 -7.75 -12.34 8.39
CA LEU A 167 -8.82 -11.90 9.28
C LEU A 167 -9.76 -10.95 8.55
N VAL A 168 -11.05 -11.13 8.80
CA VAL A 168 -12.13 -10.33 8.25
C VAL A 168 -13.01 -9.85 9.40
N VAL A 169 -13.24 -8.54 9.46
CA VAL A 169 -14.20 -7.90 10.38
C VAL A 169 -15.47 -7.58 9.59
N TYR A 170 -16.63 -7.97 10.11
CA TYR A 170 -17.91 -7.82 9.44
C TYR A 170 -19.07 -7.55 10.41
N GLU A 171 -20.17 -7.05 9.87
CA GLU A 171 -21.46 -6.93 10.55
C GLU A 171 -22.40 -8.04 10.07
N ILE A 172 -23.33 -8.49 10.93
CA ILE A 172 -24.44 -9.38 10.53
C ILE A 172 -25.76 -8.59 10.57
N HIS A 173 -26.55 -8.71 9.50
CA HIS A 173 -27.86 -8.09 9.31
C HIS A 173 -28.93 -9.18 9.06
N GLU A 174 -30.21 -8.79 9.04
CA GLU A 174 -31.31 -9.69 8.61
C GLU A 174 -31.16 -10.14 7.14
N GLU A 175 -31.87 -11.20 6.77
CA GLU A 175 -32.03 -11.61 5.37
C GLU A 175 -32.70 -10.48 4.56
N GLY A 176 -32.11 -10.14 3.41
CA GLY A 176 -32.58 -9.07 2.52
C GLY A 176 -32.23 -7.63 2.95
N ASP A 177 -31.60 -7.42 4.11
CA ASP A 177 -31.16 -6.08 4.53
C ASP A 177 -29.84 -5.62 3.88
N ILE A 178 -29.02 -6.58 3.40
CA ILE A 178 -27.87 -6.35 2.54
C ILE A 178 -28.14 -7.03 1.19
N THR A 179 -28.04 -6.28 0.08
CA THR A 179 -28.45 -6.72 -1.26
C THR A 179 -27.30 -6.66 -2.29
N PRO A 180 -27.33 -7.49 -3.37
CA PRO A 180 -26.24 -7.57 -4.36
C PRO A 180 -25.94 -6.29 -5.13
N ASP A 181 -26.91 -5.38 -5.25
CA ASP A 181 -26.84 -4.11 -5.98
C ASP A 181 -26.25 -2.95 -5.16
N MET A 182 -26.10 -3.12 -3.84
CA MET A 182 -25.43 -2.14 -2.98
C MET A 182 -23.98 -1.89 -3.44
N PRO A 183 -23.41 -0.69 -3.21
CA PRO A 183 -22.05 -0.38 -3.66
C PRO A 183 -21.02 -1.42 -3.20
N ASN A 184 -20.15 -1.83 -4.13
CA ASN A 184 -19.19 -2.94 -4.01
C ASN A 184 -19.78 -4.37 -3.99
N GLY A 185 -21.09 -4.56 -4.19
CA GLY A 185 -21.74 -5.85 -4.35
C GLY A 185 -21.56 -6.47 -5.74
N THR A 186 -22.11 -7.68 -5.94
CA THR A 186 -21.93 -8.45 -7.19
C THR A 186 -22.71 -7.89 -8.38
N GLU A 187 -23.75 -7.09 -8.15
CA GLU A 187 -24.60 -6.46 -9.16
C GLU A 187 -24.51 -4.91 -9.11
N ALA A 188 -23.50 -4.39 -8.41
CA ALA A 188 -23.37 -2.98 -8.08
C ALA A 188 -23.04 -2.10 -9.31
N LYS A 189 -23.81 -1.02 -9.47
CA LYS A 189 -23.52 0.05 -10.45
C LYS A 189 -22.41 1.01 -9.99
N GLU A 190 -22.03 0.95 -8.71
CA GLU A 190 -20.97 1.76 -8.09
C GLU A 190 -20.03 0.84 -7.31
N TYR A 191 -18.73 0.93 -7.54
CA TYR A 191 -17.73 0.24 -6.72
C TYR A 191 -16.49 1.10 -6.48
N PHE A 192 -15.94 0.97 -5.28
CA PHE A 192 -14.61 1.44 -4.90
C PHE A 192 -13.57 0.35 -5.20
N PHE A 193 -12.40 0.76 -5.70
CA PHE A 193 -11.22 -0.11 -5.73
C PHE A 193 -9.91 0.70 -5.58
N MET A 194 -8.86 0.01 -5.14
CA MET A 194 -7.49 0.54 -5.21
C MET A 194 -6.90 0.16 -6.56
N ASN A 195 -6.55 1.15 -7.39
CA ASN A 195 -6.03 0.92 -8.73
C ASN A 195 -4.50 1.05 -8.76
N TYR A 196 -3.79 -0.05 -8.97
CA TYR A 196 -2.33 -0.11 -8.86
C TYR A 196 -1.65 -0.02 -10.23
N GLY A 197 -0.52 0.70 -10.33
CA GLY A 197 0.21 0.85 -11.59
C GLY A 197 1.66 1.30 -11.44
N ASN A 198 2.46 1.05 -12.48
CA ASN A 198 3.88 1.42 -12.56
C ASN A 198 4.31 1.82 -13.99
N CYS A 199 5.60 2.07 -14.21
CA CYS A 199 6.16 2.53 -15.49
C CYS A 199 6.55 1.39 -16.46
N GLY A 200 6.20 0.13 -16.15
CA GLY A 200 6.45 -1.03 -17.03
C GLY A 200 7.89 -1.55 -17.09
N GLY A 201 8.86 -0.86 -16.48
CA GLY A 201 10.27 -1.23 -16.43
C GLY A 201 11.02 -0.52 -15.31
N ASN A 202 12.30 -0.85 -15.11
CA ASN A 202 13.14 -0.17 -14.12
C ASN A 202 13.35 1.30 -14.52
N VAL A 203 13.19 2.23 -13.57
CA VAL A 203 13.40 3.66 -13.80
C VAL A 203 14.86 4.02 -13.47
N ASN A 204 15.61 4.37 -14.51
CA ASN A 204 17.03 4.77 -14.43
C ASN A 204 17.31 5.91 -15.42
N ALA A 205 16.53 6.98 -15.29
CA ALA A 205 16.51 8.15 -16.18
C ALA A 205 16.47 9.46 -15.38
N ASP A 206 16.91 10.55 -15.99
CA ASP A 206 16.69 11.91 -15.49
C ASP A 206 15.41 12.48 -16.12
N GLY A 207 14.55 13.13 -15.34
CA GLY A 207 13.28 13.68 -15.82
C GLY A 207 12.09 12.71 -15.70
N ASP A 208 11.12 12.84 -16.61
CA ASP A 208 9.78 12.25 -16.48
C ASP A 208 9.66 10.84 -17.11
N THR A 209 9.15 9.87 -16.36
CA THR A 209 8.74 8.54 -16.84
C THR A 209 7.24 8.32 -16.64
N LEU A 210 6.52 7.83 -17.65
CA LEU A 210 5.06 7.67 -17.64
C LEU A 210 4.61 6.40 -16.90
N TYR A 211 3.66 6.55 -15.97
CA TYR A 211 2.88 5.44 -15.41
C TYR A 211 1.90 4.91 -16.46
N ASN A 212 2.23 3.77 -17.07
CA ASN A 212 1.54 3.22 -18.25
C ASN A 212 1.15 1.74 -18.12
N THR A 213 1.53 1.08 -17.03
CA THR A 213 1.40 -0.36 -16.86
C THR A 213 0.50 -0.65 -15.65
N PRO A 214 -0.75 -1.10 -15.88
CA PRO A 214 -1.66 -1.47 -14.80
C PRO A 214 -1.21 -2.75 -14.10
N LYS A 215 -1.54 -2.85 -12.82
CA LYS A 215 -1.29 -4.01 -11.95
C LYS A 215 -2.59 -4.64 -11.45
N SER A 216 -3.69 -3.91 -11.55
CA SER A 216 -5.06 -4.35 -11.27
C SER A 216 -5.50 -5.52 -12.18
N PRO A 217 -6.29 -6.50 -11.69
CA PRO A 217 -6.89 -7.54 -12.53
C PRO A 217 -7.82 -6.96 -13.60
N ALA A 218 -7.88 -7.58 -14.78
CA ALA A 218 -8.62 -7.11 -15.96
C ALA A 218 -10.16 -7.04 -15.83
N GLN A 219 -10.73 -7.31 -14.64
CA GLN A 219 -12.11 -6.98 -14.28
C GLN A 219 -12.27 -5.48 -13.97
N PHE A 220 -11.21 -4.83 -13.50
CA PHE A 220 -11.15 -3.40 -13.19
C PHE A 220 -10.70 -2.57 -14.41
N PRO A 221 -10.99 -1.26 -14.48
CA PRO A 221 -10.46 -0.41 -15.54
C PRO A 221 -8.94 -0.18 -15.38
N ASP A 222 -8.22 -0.26 -16.50
CA ASP A 222 -6.79 0.05 -16.61
C ASP A 222 -6.49 1.56 -16.47
N PHE A 223 -7.45 2.45 -16.79
CA PHE A 223 -7.30 3.91 -16.67
C PHE A 223 -6.83 4.27 -15.25
N PRO A 224 -5.86 5.19 -15.06
CA PRO A 224 -5.18 6.01 -16.08
C PRO A 224 -3.91 5.36 -16.67
N PHE A 225 -3.59 4.11 -16.31
CA PHE A 225 -2.35 3.44 -16.69
C PHE A 225 -2.35 2.99 -18.16
N GLY A 226 -2.04 3.92 -19.06
CA GLY A 226 -1.93 3.66 -20.50
C GLY A 226 -3.28 3.51 -21.23
N LYS A 227 -4.40 3.89 -20.58
CA LYS A 227 -5.76 3.87 -21.15
C LYS A 227 -6.54 5.13 -20.77
N VAL A 228 -7.54 5.47 -21.61
CA VAL A 228 -8.60 6.44 -21.32
C VAL A 228 -9.76 5.78 -20.55
N VAL A 229 -10.67 6.56 -19.98
CA VAL A 229 -11.88 6.02 -19.31
C VAL A 229 -12.76 5.26 -20.31
N ASP A 230 -13.23 4.06 -19.94
CA ASP A 230 -14.11 3.24 -20.78
C ASP A 230 -15.40 3.98 -21.17
N PRO A 231 -15.96 3.76 -22.38
CA PRO A 231 -17.16 4.46 -22.86
C PRO A 231 -18.43 4.35 -21.98
N LYS A 232 -18.49 3.38 -21.06
CA LYS A 232 -19.63 3.11 -20.15
C LYS A 232 -19.28 3.32 -18.67
N LYS A 233 -18.19 4.05 -18.36
CA LYS A 233 -17.75 4.31 -16.99
C LYS A 233 -17.57 5.80 -16.75
N GLU A 234 -17.83 6.20 -15.52
CA GLU A 234 -17.38 7.45 -14.91
C GLU A 234 -16.43 7.07 -13.76
N ILE A 235 -15.23 7.67 -13.72
CA ILE A 235 -14.20 7.35 -12.72
C ILE A 235 -13.92 8.58 -11.87
N THR A 236 -14.03 8.43 -10.56
CA THR A 236 -13.78 9.48 -9.57
C THR A 236 -12.55 9.11 -8.75
N ILE A 237 -11.47 9.87 -8.89
CA ILE A 237 -10.23 9.69 -8.11
C ILE A 237 -10.29 10.57 -6.87
N HIS A 238 -10.39 9.95 -5.69
CA HIS A 238 -10.46 10.64 -4.39
C HIS A 238 -9.07 11.01 -3.84
N GLY A 239 -8.03 10.30 -4.26
CA GLY A 239 -6.67 10.48 -3.76
C GLY A 239 -5.69 9.43 -4.29
N ILE A 240 -4.48 9.47 -3.75
CA ILE A 240 -3.36 8.62 -4.16
C ILE A 240 -2.50 8.16 -2.98
N CYS A 241 -2.10 6.89 -3.02
CA CYS A 241 -1.02 6.29 -2.26
C CYS A 241 0.25 6.24 -3.14
N ALA A 242 1.36 6.83 -2.66
CA ALA A 242 2.69 6.72 -3.26
C ALA A 242 3.76 6.98 -2.18
N SER A 243 4.90 6.29 -2.28
CA SER A 243 6.11 6.63 -1.51
C SER A 243 7.11 7.34 -2.42
N ASP A 244 7.83 8.31 -1.87
CA ASP A 244 9.14 8.69 -2.37
C ASP A 244 10.15 7.56 -2.14
N PHE A 245 11.15 7.45 -3.00
CA PHE A 245 12.04 6.29 -3.03
C PHE A 245 13.46 6.62 -3.54
N ALA A 246 14.45 5.99 -2.91
CA ALA A 246 15.80 5.84 -3.43
C ALA A 246 16.33 4.41 -3.13
N PRO A 247 16.93 3.71 -4.10
CA PRO A 247 17.37 2.33 -3.95
C PRO A 247 18.66 2.23 -3.12
N LYS A 248 18.83 1.10 -2.41
CA LYS A 248 20.04 0.76 -1.63
C LYS A 248 21.34 0.80 -2.43
N GLU A 249 21.28 0.64 -3.75
CA GLU A 249 22.44 0.68 -4.64
C GLU A 249 23.02 2.11 -4.86
N ASN A 250 22.34 3.17 -4.41
CA ASN A 250 22.84 4.55 -4.57
C ASN A 250 24.17 4.76 -3.83
N ASP A 251 25.24 5.10 -4.57
CA ASP A 251 26.64 5.08 -4.06
C ASP A 251 27.28 6.48 -3.91
N GLY A 252 26.53 7.56 -4.19
CA GLY A 252 27.01 8.96 -4.22
C GLY A 252 27.54 9.43 -5.58
N THR A 253 27.98 8.50 -6.43
CA THR A 253 28.44 8.76 -7.81
C THR A 253 27.39 8.32 -8.83
N ASN A 254 26.87 7.10 -8.68
CA ASN A 254 25.76 6.54 -9.43
C ASN A 254 24.53 6.54 -8.52
N TYR A 255 23.47 7.25 -8.92
CA TYR A 255 22.22 7.25 -8.18
C TYR A 255 21.00 7.51 -9.07
N CYS A 256 19.84 7.04 -8.61
CA CYS A 256 18.53 7.46 -9.10
C CYS A 256 17.61 7.67 -7.88
N TYR A 257 16.75 8.69 -7.89
CA TYR A 257 15.75 8.88 -6.84
C TYR A 257 14.54 9.67 -7.32
N THR A 258 13.41 9.54 -6.63
CA THR A 258 12.17 10.26 -6.94
C THR A 258 12.24 11.74 -6.54
N LYS A 259 11.58 12.62 -7.31
CA LYS A 259 11.52 14.07 -7.03
C LYS A 259 10.10 14.62 -7.04
N TYR A 260 9.34 14.36 -8.09
CA TYR A 260 7.96 14.84 -8.26
C TYR A 260 7.04 13.76 -8.82
N LEU A 261 5.74 13.94 -8.62
CA LEU A 261 4.68 13.15 -9.26
C LEU A 261 3.74 14.10 -10.01
N LYS A 262 3.75 14.02 -11.34
CA LYS A 262 3.15 15.02 -12.23
C LYS A 262 1.89 14.49 -12.89
N PHE A 263 0.76 15.13 -12.62
CA PHE A 263 -0.55 14.78 -13.16
C PHE A 263 -0.87 15.70 -14.35
N ILE A 264 -1.17 15.16 -15.52
CA ILE A 264 -1.51 15.93 -16.73
C ILE A 264 -2.88 15.49 -17.27
N ARG A 265 -3.86 16.40 -17.25
CA ARG A 265 -5.18 16.22 -17.91
C ARG A 265 -5.17 16.97 -19.24
N GLY A 266 -5.15 16.23 -20.35
CA GLY A 266 -4.96 16.79 -21.69
C GLY A 266 -3.64 17.56 -21.83
N ARG A 267 -3.70 18.89 -21.77
CA ARG A 267 -2.53 19.78 -21.87
C ARG A 267 -2.22 20.57 -20.58
N LYS A 268 -2.93 20.32 -19.48
CA LYS A 268 -2.76 21.04 -18.22
C LYS A 268 -2.12 20.13 -17.16
N THR A 269 -0.97 20.55 -16.63
CA THR A 269 -0.44 20.02 -15.36
C THR A 269 -1.37 20.44 -14.21
N LEU A 270 -1.71 19.49 -13.34
CA LEU A 270 -2.55 19.72 -12.16
C LEU A 270 -1.69 20.04 -10.93
N PHE A 271 -2.29 20.76 -9.99
CA PHE A 271 -1.78 21.05 -8.63
C PHE A 271 -0.51 21.91 -8.51
N ASP A 272 0.20 22.22 -9.59
CA ASP A 272 1.38 23.08 -9.61
C ASP A 272 1.32 24.11 -10.75
N GLU A 273 1.68 25.36 -10.46
CA GLU A 273 1.75 26.45 -11.44
C GLU A 273 3.07 26.40 -12.23
N ASP A 274 4.17 25.94 -11.61
CA ASP A 274 5.49 25.79 -12.25
C ASP A 274 5.61 24.47 -13.06
N MET A 275 4.53 23.69 -13.17
CA MET A 275 4.40 22.47 -13.97
C MET A 275 5.35 21.29 -13.60
N ASN A 276 6.01 21.33 -12.44
CA ASN A 276 6.78 20.22 -11.88
C ASN A 276 5.88 19.11 -11.33
N GLY A 277 4.80 19.49 -10.64
CA GLY A 277 3.85 18.56 -10.01
C GLY A 277 4.02 18.45 -8.48
N LEU A 278 3.48 17.38 -7.90
CA LEU A 278 3.44 17.17 -6.46
C LEU A 278 4.80 16.69 -5.93
N LEU A 279 5.21 17.15 -4.74
CA LEU A 279 6.49 16.77 -4.14
C LEU A 279 6.53 15.28 -3.72
N LEU A 280 7.52 14.55 -4.23
CA LEU A 280 7.77 13.13 -3.96
C LEU A 280 9.29 12.90 -3.88
N TYR A 281 9.96 13.63 -2.99
CA TYR A 281 11.41 13.88 -3.08
C TYR A 281 12.24 13.08 -2.07
N ALA A 282 13.01 12.11 -2.56
CA ALA A 282 13.93 11.29 -1.78
C ALA A 282 15.40 11.68 -2.07
N PRO A 283 15.99 12.71 -1.43
CA PRO A 283 17.29 13.30 -1.78
C PRO A 283 18.53 12.41 -1.54
N PHE A 284 18.38 11.09 -1.43
CA PHE A 284 19.44 10.16 -1.03
C PHE A 284 20.30 9.75 -2.23
N SER A 285 21.29 10.58 -2.58
CA SER A 285 22.34 10.23 -3.55
C SER A 285 23.20 9.04 -3.11
N THR A 286 23.21 8.74 -1.81
CA THR A 286 23.88 7.59 -1.20
C THR A 286 22.90 6.94 -0.22
N ALA A 287 22.74 5.62 -0.29
CA ALA A 287 21.85 4.89 0.61
C ALA A 287 22.45 4.77 2.03
N TYR A 288 21.60 4.70 3.05
CA TYR A 288 22.04 4.50 4.43
C TYR A 288 22.00 3.01 4.79
N GLY A 289 23.15 2.46 5.18
CA GLY A 289 23.27 1.06 5.62
C GLY A 289 22.98 0.00 4.55
N ASN A 290 23.03 0.36 3.25
CA ASN A 290 22.60 -0.48 2.12
C ASN A 290 21.12 -0.94 2.24
N MET A 291 20.25 -0.03 2.69
CA MET A 291 18.79 -0.24 2.76
C MET A 291 18.06 0.62 1.72
N ASP A 292 16.89 0.15 1.30
CA ASP A 292 16.01 0.84 0.35
C ASP A 292 15.21 1.94 1.09
N MET A 293 15.37 3.18 0.64
CA MET A 293 14.90 4.38 1.34
C MET A 293 13.41 4.65 1.06
N VAL A 294 12.53 3.73 1.45
CA VAL A 294 11.08 3.80 1.19
C VAL A 294 10.42 4.85 2.10
N GLY A 295 10.01 5.99 1.53
CA GLY A 295 9.25 7.01 2.23
C GLY A 295 10.04 7.82 3.27
N GLU A 296 11.37 7.69 3.33
CA GLU A 296 12.22 8.43 4.29
C GLU A 296 12.46 9.90 3.88
N GLY A 297 12.08 10.29 2.66
CA GLY A 297 12.23 11.63 2.12
C GLY A 297 11.03 12.56 2.37
N GLN A 298 11.04 13.65 1.62
CA GLN A 298 10.10 14.75 1.73
C GLN A 298 9.00 14.61 0.68
N SER A 299 7.82 14.15 1.10
CA SER A 299 6.64 14.07 0.24
C SER A 299 5.38 14.53 0.97
N ILE A 300 4.46 15.12 0.21
CA ILE A 300 3.07 15.41 0.63
C ILE A 300 2.12 14.24 0.35
N ILE A 301 2.63 13.17 -0.26
CA ILE A 301 1.94 11.91 -0.52
C ILE A 301 2.59 10.85 0.36
N GLY A 302 1.77 10.05 1.03
CA GLY A 302 2.18 8.81 1.68
C GLY A 302 1.52 7.62 1.03
N ASN A 303 2.15 6.46 1.18
CA ASN A 303 1.64 5.21 0.63
C ASN A 303 0.65 4.51 1.57
N TYR A 304 0.67 4.83 2.88
CA TYR A 304 -0.19 4.27 3.91
C TYR A 304 -0.14 2.74 3.99
N SER A 305 1.08 2.23 4.12
CA SER A 305 1.38 0.82 4.34
C SER A 305 2.04 0.58 5.70
N ASP A 306 2.36 -0.68 6.01
CA ASP A 306 3.21 -1.01 7.17
C ASP A 306 4.71 -0.76 6.94
N VAL A 307 5.11 -0.17 5.80
CA VAL A 307 6.47 0.31 5.54
C VAL A 307 6.48 1.84 5.54
N ASP A 308 5.67 2.47 4.70
CA ASP A 308 5.47 3.92 4.67
C ASP A 308 4.12 4.27 5.30
N MET A 309 4.17 4.70 6.55
CA MET A 309 3.00 5.03 7.38
C MET A 309 2.42 6.44 7.08
N LYS A 310 2.98 7.21 6.12
CA LYS A 310 2.47 8.54 5.78
C LYS A 310 1.06 8.45 5.18
N MET A 311 0.25 9.48 5.42
CA MET A 311 -1.14 9.55 4.94
C MET A 311 -1.24 9.63 3.41
N PRO A 312 -2.23 8.98 2.76
CA PRO A 312 -2.49 9.19 1.34
C PRO A 312 -2.87 10.64 1.08
N LEU A 313 -2.48 11.19 -0.08
CA LEU A 313 -2.95 12.50 -0.50
C LEU A 313 -4.38 12.37 -1.00
N PHE A 314 -5.34 12.84 -0.20
CA PHE A 314 -6.73 13.00 -0.62
C PHE A 314 -6.92 14.38 -1.26
N PHE A 315 -7.56 14.43 -2.42
CA PHE A 315 -7.84 15.68 -3.10
C PHE A 315 -9.01 16.41 -2.41
N PRO A 316 -8.91 17.72 -2.12
CA PRO A 316 -10.01 18.49 -1.49
C PRO A 316 -11.32 18.48 -2.29
N THR A 317 -11.22 18.24 -3.59
CA THR A 317 -12.32 17.89 -4.49
C THR A 317 -11.85 16.69 -5.33
N PRO A 318 -12.55 15.55 -5.33
CA PRO A 318 -12.19 14.40 -6.15
C PRO A 318 -12.13 14.74 -7.65
N LEU A 319 -11.20 14.13 -8.37
CA LEU A 319 -11.06 14.31 -9.81
C LEU A 319 -12.03 13.37 -10.55
N VAL A 320 -13.10 13.93 -11.12
CA VAL A 320 -14.06 13.17 -11.94
C VAL A 320 -13.60 13.15 -13.40
N TYR A 321 -13.64 11.98 -14.02
CA TYR A 321 -13.33 11.73 -15.43
C TYR A 321 -14.49 10.97 -16.09
N GLY A 322 -15.01 11.52 -17.18
CA GLY A 322 -16.06 10.92 -17.99
C GLY A 322 -15.53 10.01 -19.12
N PRO A 323 -16.44 9.33 -19.84
CA PRO A 323 -16.13 8.48 -20.99
C PRO A 323 -15.12 9.09 -21.97
N GLY A 324 -14.02 8.37 -22.23
CA GLY A 324 -12.98 8.77 -23.18
C GLY A 324 -12.03 9.87 -22.71
N GLU A 325 -12.15 10.40 -21.49
CA GLU A 325 -11.16 11.35 -20.96
C GLU A 325 -9.83 10.68 -20.59
N GLU A 326 -8.75 11.47 -20.61
CA GLU A 326 -7.39 11.04 -20.28
C GLU A 326 -6.83 11.73 -19.03
N LEU A 327 -5.99 10.98 -18.31
CA LEU A 327 -5.07 11.47 -17.30
C LEU A 327 -3.75 10.73 -17.54
N ASN A 328 -2.65 11.47 -17.67
CA ASN A 328 -1.31 10.91 -17.67
C ASN A 328 -0.62 11.26 -16.35
N ILE A 329 0.01 10.28 -15.71
CA ILE A 329 0.77 10.46 -14.45
C ILE A 329 2.24 10.15 -14.74
N TYR A 330 3.15 11.03 -14.37
CA TYR A 330 4.59 10.84 -14.58
C TYR A 330 5.35 10.85 -13.25
N LEU A 331 6.26 9.90 -13.08
CA LEU A 331 7.31 9.95 -12.07
C LEU A 331 8.44 10.84 -12.59
N THR A 332 8.76 11.93 -11.89
CA THR A 332 9.97 12.70 -12.17
C THR A 332 11.11 12.20 -11.28
N THR A 333 12.16 11.64 -11.86
CA THR A 333 13.38 11.18 -11.19
C THR A 333 14.57 12.10 -11.44
N VAL A 334 15.55 12.08 -10.51
CA VAL A 334 16.89 12.66 -10.73
C VAL A 334 17.91 11.54 -10.83
N LYS A 335 18.86 11.67 -11.75
CA LYS A 335 19.92 10.68 -11.99
C LYS A 335 21.32 11.28 -11.92
N GLY A 336 22.22 10.57 -11.23
CA GLY A 336 23.66 10.85 -11.17
C GLY A 336 24.49 9.72 -11.76
N GLY A 337 25.59 10.06 -12.43
CA GLY A 337 26.54 9.10 -13.00
C GLY A 337 25.88 8.17 -14.03
N ASN A 338 26.17 6.87 -13.95
CA ASN A 338 25.48 5.87 -14.78
C ASN A 338 24.03 5.63 -14.33
N GLY A 339 23.68 6.08 -13.11
CA GLY A 339 22.38 5.92 -12.46
C GLY A 339 22.10 4.51 -11.97
N GLN A 340 21.35 4.40 -10.88
CA GLN A 340 20.85 3.13 -10.36
C GLN A 340 19.42 2.87 -10.82
N ASN A 341 18.98 1.61 -10.71
CA ASN A 341 17.61 1.24 -11.04
C ASN A 341 16.70 1.45 -9.84
N ILE A 342 15.59 2.16 -10.02
CA ILE A 342 14.39 1.95 -9.20
C ILE A 342 13.61 0.81 -9.86
N ALA A 343 13.43 -0.32 -9.16
CA ALA A 343 12.82 -1.52 -9.70
C ALA A 343 11.30 -1.40 -9.92
N ILE A 344 10.73 -2.34 -10.66
CA ILE A 344 9.32 -2.36 -11.11
C ILE A 344 8.32 -2.34 -9.95
N ASP A 345 8.67 -2.89 -8.79
CA ASP A 345 7.87 -2.95 -7.56
C ASP A 345 8.26 -1.89 -6.50
N GLU A 346 9.26 -1.07 -6.78
CA GLU A 346 9.75 0.00 -5.89
C GLU A 346 9.11 1.37 -6.17
N HIS A 347 8.54 1.57 -7.36
CA HIS A 347 7.87 2.83 -7.77
C HIS A 347 6.36 2.68 -8.04
N GLU A 348 5.74 1.61 -7.55
CA GLU A 348 4.33 1.28 -7.79
C GLU A 348 3.36 2.14 -6.95
N ILE A 349 2.54 2.95 -7.62
CA ILE A 349 1.53 3.82 -6.99
C ILE A 349 0.15 3.14 -6.98
N ALA A 350 -0.74 3.61 -6.10
CA ALA A 350 -2.13 3.18 -6.08
C ALA A 350 -3.11 4.36 -5.98
N LEU A 351 -4.08 4.43 -6.89
CA LEU A 351 -5.13 5.44 -6.90
C LEU A 351 -6.35 4.95 -6.12
N ILE A 352 -7.02 5.89 -5.45
CA ILE A 352 -8.19 5.64 -4.60
C ILE A 352 -9.42 6.00 -5.43
N GLU A 353 -10.05 5.02 -6.09
CA GLU A 353 -11.00 5.28 -7.17
C GLU A 353 -12.39 4.71 -6.87
N THR A 354 -13.43 5.50 -7.17
CA THR A 354 -14.81 4.99 -7.34
C THR A 354 -15.15 4.97 -8.82
N VAL A 355 -15.54 3.79 -9.30
CA VAL A 355 -16.07 3.58 -10.64
C VAL A 355 -17.59 3.52 -10.56
N LYS A 356 -18.24 4.27 -11.44
CA LYS A 356 -19.69 4.22 -11.66
C LYS A 356 -19.97 3.76 -13.08
N ILE A 357 -20.78 2.72 -13.20
CA ILE A 357 -21.24 2.19 -14.50
C ILE A 357 -22.37 3.09 -14.98
N LEU A 358 -22.25 3.57 -16.22
CA LEU A 358 -23.28 4.35 -16.89
C LEU A 358 -24.20 3.40 -17.66
N GLU A 359 -25.51 3.56 -17.47
CA GLU A 359 -26.53 2.87 -18.27
C GLU A 359 -26.68 3.54 -19.65
N GLU A 360 -27.22 2.81 -20.63
CA GLU A 360 -27.48 3.29 -22.00
C GLU A 360 -28.79 4.09 -22.12
#